data_AF-A0A554J111-F1
#
_entry.id   AF-A0A554J111-F1
#
_cell.length_a   1.000
_cell.length_b   1.000
_cell.length_c   1.000
_cell.angle_alpha   90.00
_cell.angle_beta   90.00
_cell.angle_gamma   90.00
#
_symmetry.space_group_name_H-M   'P 1'
#
loop_
_entity.id
_entity.type
_entity.pdbx_description
1 polymer ?
#
loop_
_entity_poly.entity_id
_entity_poly.type
_entity_poly.pdbx_seq_one_letter_code
_entity_poly.pdbx_strand_id
1 'polypeptide(L)'
;MKATKQQLLDRIKSLLELPGVCAESKRETILGNCEKLSFEQLCEVAATLRIRARKLASIINSPEKIQEIKDAKDNLDKFFTKYGI
;
A
#
# COMPACT_ATOMS: atom_id res chain seq x y z
N MET A 1 9.46 -20.42 -8.57
CA MET A 1 10.42 -19.30 -8.53
C MET A 1 10.04 -18.38 -7.38
N LYS A 2 10.91 -18.18 -6.39
CA LYS A 2 10.67 -17.21 -5.31
C LYS A 2 10.83 -15.80 -5.89
N ALA A 3 9.88 -14.90 -5.63
CA ALA A 3 10.02 -13.51 -6.03
C ALA A 3 11.29 -12.94 -5.41
N THR A 4 12.08 -12.16 -6.15
CA THR A 4 13.26 -11.49 -5.59
C THR A 4 12.85 -10.22 -4.85
N LYS A 5 13.71 -9.72 -3.95
CA LYS A 5 13.49 -8.45 -3.24
C LYS A 5 13.19 -7.31 -4.22
N GLN A 6 13.91 -7.27 -5.35
CA GLN A 6 13.71 -6.29 -6.41
C GLN A 6 12.31 -6.39 -7.04
N GLN A 7 11.85 -7.59 -7.39
CA GLN A 7 10.50 -7.79 -7.94
C GLN A 7 9.38 -7.36 -6.97
N LEU A 8 9.64 -7.45 -5.67
CA LEU A 8 8.72 -6.98 -4.62
C LEU A 8 8.69 -5.45 -4.53
N LEU A 9 9.86 -4.80 -4.61
CA LEU A 9 9.96 -3.34 -4.65
C LEU A 9 9.28 -2.76 -5.89
N ASP A 10 9.49 -3.36 -7.06
CA ASP A 10 8.80 -2.97 -8.30
C ASP A 10 7.28 -3.12 -8.17
N ARG A 11 6.79 -4.22 -7.57
CA ARG A 11 5.35 -4.38 -7.30
C ARG A 11 4.80 -3.34 -6.33
N ILE A 12 5.56 -3.00 -5.27
CA ILE A 12 5.17 -1.97 -4.31
C ILE A 12 5.10 -0.61 -5.01
N LYS A 13 6.09 -0.29 -5.85
CA LYS A 13 6.10 0.93 -6.67
C LYS A 13 4.83 1.05 -7.52
N SER A 14 4.51 0.03 -8.30
CA SER A 14 3.29 0.03 -9.13
C SER A 14 2.01 0.14 -8.31
N LEU A 15 1.95 -0.45 -7.11
CA LEU A 15 0.80 -0.32 -6.22
C LEU A 15 0.66 1.10 -5.65
N LEU A 16 1.78 1.76 -5.32
CA LEU A 16 1.79 3.14 -4.81
C LEU A 16 1.38 4.15 -5.89
N GLU A 17 1.66 3.85 -7.16
CA GLU A 17 1.27 4.67 -8.32
C GLU A 17 -0.25 4.63 -8.59
N LEU A 18 -0.96 3.63 -8.07
CA LEU A 18 -2.41 3.55 -8.22
C LEU A 18 -3.12 4.73 -7.53
N PRO A 19 -4.13 5.32 -8.19
CA PRO A 19 -4.85 6.47 -7.65
C PRO A 19 -5.54 6.12 -6.32
N GLY A 20 -5.35 6.98 -5.31
CA GLY A 20 -5.94 6.83 -3.98
C GLY A 20 -5.24 5.84 -3.04
N VAL A 21 -4.27 5.04 -3.52
CA VAL A 21 -3.51 4.12 -2.66
C VAL A 21 -2.59 4.90 -1.73
N CYS A 22 -1.83 5.84 -2.27
CA CYS A 22 -0.97 6.74 -1.51
C CYS A 22 -0.92 8.13 -2.18
N ALA A 23 -0.66 9.17 -1.38
CA ALA A 23 -0.40 10.51 -1.88
C ALA A 23 0.91 10.55 -2.66
N GLU A 24 0.95 11.22 -3.81
CA GLU A 24 2.14 11.34 -4.65
C GLU A 24 3.36 11.81 -3.88
N SER A 25 3.19 12.82 -3.03
CA SER A 25 4.25 13.40 -2.20
C SER A 25 4.87 12.43 -1.19
N LYS A 26 4.19 11.31 -0.87
CA LYS A 26 4.70 10.28 0.07
C LYS A 26 5.27 9.06 -0.65
N ARG A 27 5.14 8.95 -1.98
CA ARG A 27 5.53 7.75 -2.74
C ARG A 27 7.03 7.50 -2.65
N GLU A 28 7.86 8.52 -2.90
CA GLU A 28 9.33 8.39 -2.83
C GLU A 28 9.81 8.03 -1.43
N THR A 29 9.26 8.65 -0.39
CA THR A 29 9.62 8.35 1.00
C THR A 29 9.27 6.91 1.38
N ILE A 30 8.08 6.42 1.01
CA ILE A 30 7.67 5.05 1.29
C ILE A 30 8.54 4.06 0.52
N LEU A 31 8.85 4.35 -0.74
CA LEU A 31 9.71 3.50 -1.56
C LEU A 31 11.12 3.40 -0.95
N GLY A 32 11.72 4.54 -0.58
CA GLY A 32 13.03 4.59 0.08
C GLY A 32 13.06 3.91 1.45
N ASN A 33 11.93 3.88 2.17
CA ASN A 33 11.79 3.09 3.39
C ASN A 33 11.67 1.59 3.09
N CYS A 34 10.94 1.21 2.03
CA CYS A 34 10.82 -0.18 1.59
C CYS A 34 12.17 -0.79 1.18
N GLU A 35 13.06 -0.03 0.56
CA GLU A 35 14.40 -0.50 0.19
C GLU A 35 15.22 -0.99 1.40
N LYS A 36 14.98 -0.39 2.57
CA LYS A 36 15.63 -0.73 3.85
C LYS A 36 15.00 -1.95 4.55
N LEU A 37 13.82 -2.40 4.12
CA LEU A 37 13.10 -3.51 4.75
C LEU A 37 13.65 -4.89 4.34
N SER A 38 13.40 -5.87 5.20
CA SER A 38 13.65 -7.28 4.89
C SER A 38 12.65 -7.80 3.86
N PHE A 39 12.94 -8.96 3.27
CA PHE A 39 12.05 -9.57 2.27
C PHE A 39 10.66 -9.91 2.83
N GLU A 40 10.60 -10.38 4.08
CA GLU A 40 9.33 -10.70 4.75
C GLU A 40 8.51 -9.44 5.01
N GLN A 41 9.15 -8.37 5.48
CA GLN A 41 8.49 -7.08 5.67
C GLN A 41 7.97 -6.50 4.35
N LEU A 42 8.74 -6.63 3.26
CA LEU A 42 8.28 -6.22 1.94
C LEU A 42 7.05 -7.03 1.47
N CYS A 43 7.00 -8.33 1.78
CA CYS A 43 5.82 -9.14 1.48
C CYS A 43 4.58 -8.62 2.20
N GLU A 44 4.70 -8.25 3.47
CA GLU A 44 3.60 -7.65 4.24
C GLU A 44 3.15 -6.30 3.68
N VAL A 45 4.10 -5.43 3.32
CA VAL A 45 3.80 -4.14 2.70
C VAL A 45 3.07 -4.33 1.37
N ALA A 46 3.57 -5.22 0.51
CA ALA A 46 2.96 -5.51 -0.78
C ALA A 46 1.54 -6.12 -0.63
N ALA A 47 1.33 -6.99 0.36
CA ALA A 47 0.01 -7.55 0.66
C ALA A 47 -0.97 -6.45 1.11
N THR A 48 -0.52 -5.58 2.01
CA THR A 48 -1.33 -4.46 2.54
C THR A 48 -1.72 -3.48 1.42
N LEU A 49 -0.75 -3.06 0.61
CA LEU A 49 -0.99 -2.19 -0.54
C LEU A 49 -1.93 -2.83 -1.57
N ARG A 50 -1.79 -4.15 -1.82
CA ARG A 50 -2.69 -4.89 -2.73
C ARG A 50 -4.12 -4.94 -2.20
N ILE A 51 -4.32 -5.13 -0.89
CA ILE A 51 -5.65 -5.10 -0.28
C ILE A 51 -6.27 -3.71 -0.46
N ARG A 52 -5.50 -2.64 -0.21
CA ARG A 52 -5.96 -1.27 -0.37
C ARG A 52 -6.32 -0.95 -1.83
N ALA A 53 -5.46 -1.32 -2.78
CA ALA A 53 -5.70 -1.18 -4.21
C ALA A 53 -6.97 -1.89 -4.66
N ARG A 54 -7.20 -3.14 -4.21
CA ARG A 54 -8.45 -3.87 -4.51
C ARG A 54 -9.68 -3.21 -3.92
N LYS A 55 -9.60 -2.73 -2.67
CA LYS A 55 -10.71 -1.99 -2.07
C LYS A 55 -11.04 -0.76 -2.91
N LEU A 56 -10.04 0.04 -3.27
CA LEU A 56 -10.19 1.23 -4.13
C LEU A 56 -10.78 0.89 -5.50
N ALA A 57 -10.31 -0.18 -6.15
CA ALA A 57 -10.90 -0.65 -7.39
C ALA A 57 -12.38 -1.05 -7.22
N SER A 58 -12.74 -1.71 -6.11
CA SER A 58 -14.14 -2.05 -5.80
C SER A 58 -14.99 -0.82 -5.51
N ILE A 59 -14.40 0.27 -5.01
CA ILE A 59 -15.07 1.54 -4.71
C ILE A 59 -15.37 2.32 -5.99
N ILE A 60 -14.41 2.40 -6.91
CA ILE A 60 -14.60 3.03 -8.22
C ILE A 60 -15.74 2.36 -8.98
N ASN A 61 -15.89 1.04 -8.82
CA ASN A 61 -16.97 0.26 -9.40
C ASN A 61 -18.27 0.24 -8.57
N SER A 62 -18.29 0.80 -7.35
CA SER A 62 -19.46 0.81 -6.45
C SER A 62 -19.38 1.98 -5.44
N PRO A 63 -19.74 3.21 -5.85
CA PRO A 63 -19.64 4.43 -5.03
C PRO A 63 -20.52 4.40 -3.76
N GLU A 64 -21.42 3.44 -3.65
CA GLU A 64 -22.32 3.21 -2.51
C GLU A 64 -21.57 2.80 -1.23
N LYS A 65 -20.33 2.32 -1.36
CA LYS A 65 -19.50 1.81 -0.25
C LYS A 65 -18.50 2.82 0.31
N ILE A 66 -18.69 4.12 0.04
CA ILE A 66 -17.73 5.18 0.42
C ILE A 66 -17.49 5.29 1.94
N GLN A 67 -18.47 4.93 2.77
CA GLN A 67 -18.35 5.01 4.24
C GLN A 67 -17.36 3.98 4.81
N GLU A 68 -17.31 2.75 4.28
CA GLU A 68 -16.36 1.70 4.71
C GLU A 68 -14.88 2.08 4.41
N ILE A 69 -14.66 3.06 3.53
CA ILE A 69 -13.35 3.58 3.16
C ILE A 69 -12.76 4.47 4.24
N LYS A 70 -13.59 5.32 4.86
CA LYS A 70 -13.11 6.20 5.94
C LYS A 70 -12.54 5.36 7.08
N ASP A 71 -13.25 4.30 7.46
CA ASP A 71 -12.79 3.32 8.45
C ASP A 71 -11.51 2.60 8.03
N ALA A 72 -11.41 2.16 6.76
CA ALA A 72 -10.21 1.49 6.27
C ALA A 72 -8.99 2.43 6.17
N LYS A 73 -9.20 3.72 5.87
CA LYS A 73 -8.15 4.74 5.80
C LYS A 73 -7.61 5.02 7.21
N ASP A 74 -8.48 5.15 8.20
CA ASP A 74 -8.13 5.37 9.61
C ASP A 74 -7.29 4.21 10.19
N ASN A 75 -7.64 2.97 9.81
CA ASN A 75 -6.93 1.79 10.26
C ASN A 75 -5.51 1.68 9.65
N LEU A 76 -5.31 2.23 8.45
CA LEU A 76 -4.02 2.23 7.76
C LEU A 76 -3.11 3.36 8.25
N ASP A 77 -3.67 4.53 8.59
CA ASP A 77 -2.93 5.58 9.30
C ASP A 77 -2.43 5.07 10.66
N LYS A 78 -3.26 4.31 11.40
CA LYS A 78 -2.85 3.61 12.63
C LYS A 78 -1.75 2.58 12.37
N PHE A 79 -1.81 1.85 11.26
CA PHE A 79 -0.77 0.89 10.89
C PHE A 79 0.56 1.59 10.58
N PHE A 80 0.55 2.64 9.75
CA PHE A 80 1.76 3.41 9.45
C PHE A 80 2.37 4.07 10.69
N THR A 81 1.54 4.64 11.57
CA THR A 81 1.98 5.20 12.85
C THR A 81 2.63 4.14 13.74
N LYS A 82 2.08 2.91 13.78
CA LYS A 82 2.63 1.79 14.58
C LYS A 82 4.02 1.36 14.10
N TYR A 83 4.30 1.49 12.81
CA TYR A 83 5.60 1.11 12.22
C TYR A 83 6.53 2.30 11.96
N GLY A 84 6.15 3.52 12.39
CA GLY A 84 6.98 4.72 12.23
C GLY A 84 7.17 5.16 10.78
N ILE A 85 6.12 5.03 9.95
CA ILE A 85 6.08 5.42 8.54
C ILE A 85 5.15 6.62 8.34
#